data_AF-A0A357BT73-F1
#
_entry.id   AF-A0A357BT73-F1
#
_cell.length_a   1.000
_cell.length_b   1.000
_cell.length_c   1.000
_cell.angle_alpha   90.00
_cell.angle_beta   90.00
_cell.angle_gamma   90.00
#
_symmetry.space_group_name_H-M   'P 1'
#
loop_
_entity.id
_entity.type
_entity.pdbx_description
1 polymer ?
#
loop_
_entity_poly.entity_id
_entity_poly.type
_entity_poly.pdbx_seq_one_letter_code
_entity_poly.pdbx_strand_id
1 'polypeptide(L)'
;MPNRSIIHIDMDAFFASVELKKRPELKDKPVIVGGDGDPAKRGVVSAASYEARKFGVKSGMPLRTAYKRCHQAVFLPVDFEAYENESEKFMAILREYTSFIESFGLDEAFMDVTENSKSALDIAREIKRRIKDELGLTASVGIAPNKLLAKMASDMNKPNGFTVIRERDIEKVLAPLPVRKLWGVGEKTEKRLHELGIRTIGELAKVTTYHLVRNFGEVFGRMLYEHSRGIDESPVIPFYEPSSFSREVTFQEDTRDLYLIKETLFELAKDIADRLKYDKYKAKTVTLKVRYRDFHTITRAKTMKKPTDSSNDIWTTTLDILNKVDFSKEVRLVGVKISGLLKD
;
A
#
# COMPACT_ATOMS: atom_id res chain seq x y z
N MET A 1 10.15 -7.55 -26.60
CA MET A 1 9.89 -6.28 -25.87
C MET A 1 11.18 -5.45 -25.91
N PRO A 2 11.16 -4.11 -25.89
CA PRO A 2 12.40 -3.37 -25.65
C PRO A 2 13.04 -3.91 -24.36
N ASN A 3 14.36 -4.10 -24.38
CA ASN A 3 15.12 -4.79 -23.32
C ASN A 3 15.22 -3.90 -22.07
N ARG A 4 14.08 -3.66 -21.40
CA ARG A 4 14.00 -2.83 -20.19
C ARG A 4 14.71 -3.53 -19.04
N SER A 5 15.33 -2.75 -18.17
CA SER A 5 15.90 -3.22 -16.92
C SER A 5 15.24 -2.50 -15.76
N ILE A 6 14.25 -3.17 -15.15
CA ILE A 6 13.49 -2.62 -14.04
C ILE A 6 14.01 -3.23 -12.73
N ILE A 7 14.26 -2.37 -11.76
CA ILE A 7 14.60 -2.75 -10.39
C ILE A 7 13.40 -2.41 -9.50
N HIS A 8 12.99 -3.35 -8.64
CA HIS A 8 12.09 -3.08 -7.53
C HIS A 8 12.86 -3.27 -6.23
N ILE A 9 12.83 -2.28 -5.35
CA ILE A 9 13.42 -2.33 -4.02
C ILE A 9 12.30 -2.18 -3.00
N ASP A 10 12.29 -3.04 -1.98
CA ASP A 10 11.30 -3.03 -0.89
C ASP A 10 12.02 -3.29 0.45
N MET A 11 11.95 -2.30 1.35
CA MET A 11 12.60 -2.32 2.66
C MET A 11 11.98 -3.38 3.57
N ASP A 12 12.83 -4.16 4.23
CA ASP A 12 12.38 -5.32 4.98
C ASP A 12 11.70 -4.93 6.29
N ALA A 13 10.41 -5.25 6.43
CA ALA A 13 9.62 -5.00 7.63
C ALA A 13 9.74 -3.55 8.14
N PHE A 14 9.69 -2.59 7.21
CA PHE A 14 10.18 -1.22 7.37
C PHE A 14 9.91 -0.57 8.73
N PHE A 15 8.65 -0.38 9.15
CA PHE A 15 8.38 0.31 10.42
C PHE A 15 8.97 -0.43 11.62
N ALA A 16 8.89 -1.77 11.65
CA ALA A 16 9.49 -2.56 12.72
C ALA A 16 11.02 -2.45 12.71
N SER A 17 11.66 -2.43 11.54
CA SER A 17 13.10 -2.25 11.39
C SER A 17 13.57 -0.86 11.82
N VAL A 18 12.80 0.19 11.52
CA VAL A 18 13.06 1.56 12.03
C VAL A 18 12.95 1.62 13.54
N GLU A 19 11.93 0.99 14.14
CA GLU A 19 11.80 0.93 15.60
C GLU A 19 12.92 0.12 16.28
N LEU A 20 13.34 -1.01 15.67
CA LEU A 20 14.43 -1.85 16.15
C LEU A 20 15.80 -1.13 16.07
N LYS A 21 16.02 -0.30 15.05
CA LYS A 21 17.21 0.55 14.94
C LYS A 21 17.33 1.52 16.11
N LYS A 22 16.20 2.06 16.60
CA LYS A 22 16.15 2.93 17.80
C LYS A 22 16.29 2.16 19.11
N ARG A 23 16.02 0.85 19.10
CA ARG A 23 15.91 -0.01 20.29
C ARG A 23 16.71 -1.31 20.14
N PRO A 24 18.06 -1.24 20.21
CA PRO A 24 18.92 -2.42 20.06
C PRO A 24 18.62 -3.54 21.06
N GLU A 25 18.07 -3.22 22.24
CA GLU A 25 17.65 -4.16 23.27
C GLU A 25 16.45 -5.04 22.87
N LEU A 26 15.77 -4.69 21.78
CA LEU A 26 14.66 -5.45 21.20
C LEU A 26 15.10 -6.34 20.03
N LYS A 27 16.41 -6.35 19.70
CA LYS A 27 16.94 -7.23 18.66
C LYS A 27 16.57 -8.69 18.94
N ASP A 28 16.20 -9.40 17.88
CA ASP A 28 15.77 -10.82 17.89
C ASP A 28 14.49 -11.10 18.71
N LYS A 29 13.79 -10.06 19.21
CA LYS A 29 12.47 -10.19 19.85
C LYS A 29 11.34 -9.97 18.83
N PRO A 30 10.19 -10.64 19.00
CA PRO A 30 9.01 -10.34 18.21
C PRO A 30 8.50 -8.93 18.52
N VAL A 31 8.72 -8.00 17.59
CA VAL A 31 8.19 -6.63 17.64
C VAL A 31 7.02 -6.47 16.67
N ILE A 32 5.97 -5.78 17.14
CA ILE A 32 4.77 -5.43 16.40
C ILE A 32 4.54 -3.93 16.53
N VAL A 33 4.41 -3.23 15.40
CA VAL A 33 4.09 -1.81 15.36
C VAL A 33 2.63 -1.64 14.95
N GLY A 34 1.85 -0.88 15.71
CA GLY A 34 0.47 -0.56 15.32
C GLY A 34 -0.31 0.20 16.40
N GLY A 35 -1.23 1.05 15.95
CA GLY A 35 -1.99 1.94 16.83
C GLY A 35 -1.07 2.79 17.71
N ASP A 36 -1.44 2.94 18.97
CA ASP A 36 -0.64 3.58 20.02
C ASP A 36 0.21 2.59 20.82
N GLY A 37 0.39 1.36 20.33
CA GLY A 37 1.17 0.31 20.99
C GLY A 37 0.41 -0.47 22.05
N ASP A 38 -0.86 -0.16 22.34
CA ASP A 38 -1.68 -0.95 23.25
C ASP A 38 -2.50 -2.01 22.47
N PRO A 39 -2.19 -3.32 22.62
CA PRO A 39 -2.93 -4.37 21.94
C PRO A 39 -4.38 -4.52 22.40
N ALA A 40 -4.76 -3.95 23.54
CA ALA A 40 -6.15 -3.94 24.02
C ALA A 40 -7.01 -2.93 23.27
N LYS A 41 -6.44 -1.87 22.70
CA LYS A 41 -7.18 -0.86 21.94
C LYS A 41 -7.48 -1.31 20.52
N ARG A 42 -8.44 -0.64 19.89
CA ARG A 42 -8.80 -0.89 18.51
C ARG A 42 -7.68 -0.37 17.62
N GLY A 43 -7.03 -1.30 16.93
CA GLY A 43 -5.99 -1.01 15.96
C GLY A 43 -5.66 -2.25 15.14
N VAL A 44 -4.81 -2.06 14.15
CA VAL A 44 -4.25 -3.14 13.34
C VAL A 44 -2.74 -3.07 13.37
N VAL A 45 -2.11 -4.21 13.11
CA VAL A 45 -0.67 -4.30 12.87
C VAL A 45 -0.33 -3.49 11.61
N SER A 46 0.44 -2.42 11.77
CA SER A 46 1.02 -1.66 10.66
C SER A 46 2.20 -2.44 10.07
N ALA A 47 3.12 -2.89 10.93
CA ALA A 47 4.22 -3.77 10.56
C ALA A 47 4.53 -4.76 11.67
N ALA A 48 5.11 -5.90 11.28
CA ALA A 48 5.61 -6.90 12.19
C ALA A 48 7.01 -7.33 11.76
N SER A 49 7.91 -7.42 12.75
CA SER A 49 9.23 -8.04 12.61
C SER A 49 9.15 -9.47 12.06
N TYR A 50 10.23 -9.98 11.49
CA TYR A 50 10.25 -11.36 10.98
C TYR A 50 10.07 -12.38 12.10
N GLU A 51 10.54 -12.08 13.30
CA GLU A 51 10.34 -12.83 14.53
C GLU A 51 8.86 -12.96 14.87
N ALA A 52 8.10 -11.86 14.81
CA ALA A 52 6.65 -11.87 15.03
C ALA A 52 5.89 -12.59 13.89
N ARG A 53 6.35 -12.47 12.63
CA ARG A 53 5.74 -13.15 11.48
C ARG A 53 5.79 -14.67 11.59
N LYS A 54 6.77 -15.26 12.30
CA LYS A 54 6.84 -16.71 12.60
C LYS A 54 5.61 -17.21 13.37
N PHE A 55 4.97 -16.34 14.15
CA PHE A 55 3.73 -16.63 14.88
C PHE A 55 2.47 -16.37 14.03
N GLY A 56 2.65 -16.16 12.72
CA GLY A 56 1.57 -15.89 11.78
C GLY A 56 0.97 -14.49 11.92
N VAL A 57 1.65 -13.55 12.57
CA VAL A 57 1.28 -12.13 12.60
C VAL A 57 1.52 -11.52 11.21
N LYS A 58 0.58 -10.71 10.73
CA LYS A 58 0.62 -10.08 9.40
C LYS A 58 0.09 -8.64 9.49
N SER A 59 0.55 -7.76 8.60
CA SER A 59 -0.02 -6.41 8.47
C SER A 59 -1.53 -6.46 8.20
N GLY A 60 -2.27 -5.50 8.75
CA GLY A 60 -3.72 -5.45 8.71
C GLY A 60 -4.44 -6.38 9.71
N MET A 61 -3.72 -7.26 10.41
CA MET A 61 -4.30 -8.07 11.49
C MET A 61 -4.71 -7.20 12.68
N PRO A 62 -5.88 -7.41 13.31
CA PRO A 62 -6.24 -6.70 14.55
C PRO A 62 -5.21 -6.91 15.65
N LEU A 63 -4.85 -5.86 16.41
CA LEU A 63 -3.81 -5.96 17.44
C LEU A 63 -4.15 -7.00 18.52
N ARG A 64 -5.41 -7.05 18.98
CA ARG A 64 -5.90 -8.11 19.89
C ARG A 64 -5.67 -9.52 19.34
N THR A 65 -5.85 -9.72 18.04
CA THR A 65 -5.61 -11.01 17.39
C THR A 65 -4.12 -11.32 17.30
N ALA A 66 -3.29 -10.31 17.00
CA ALA A 66 -1.84 -10.46 16.99
C ALA A 66 -1.28 -10.81 18.37
N TYR A 67 -1.79 -10.17 19.43
CA TYR A 67 -1.44 -10.46 20.82
C TYR A 67 -1.76 -11.92 21.19
N LYS A 68 -2.96 -12.40 20.85
CA LYS A 68 -3.34 -13.80 21.07
C LYS A 68 -2.43 -14.80 20.33
N ARG A 69 -1.85 -14.41 19.20
CA ARG A 69 -0.91 -15.26 18.43
C ARG A 69 0.51 -15.21 18.99
N CYS A 70 0.92 -14.09 19.57
CA CYS A 70 2.27 -13.86 20.05
C CYS A 70 2.22 -13.03 21.35
N HIS A 71 1.93 -13.68 22.47
CA HIS A 71 1.74 -13.03 23.78
C HIS A 71 3.02 -12.35 24.29
N GLN A 72 4.18 -12.85 23.86
CA GLN A 72 5.51 -12.33 24.19
C GLN A 72 5.96 -11.18 23.28
N ALA A 73 5.14 -10.77 22.30
CA ALA A 73 5.49 -9.68 21.42
C ALA A 73 5.53 -8.33 22.15
N VAL A 74 6.50 -7.51 21.77
CA VAL A 74 6.59 -6.11 22.19
C VAL A 74 5.77 -5.29 21.19
N PHE A 75 4.75 -4.61 21.70
CA PHE A 75 3.90 -3.72 20.91
C PHE A 75 4.42 -2.29 21.02
N LEU A 76 4.60 -1.63 19.87
CA LEU A 76 5.10 -0.27 19.78
C LEU A 76 4.10 0.62 19.03
N PRO A 77 3.98 1.91 19.41
CA PRO A 77 3.16 2.87 18.69
C PRO A 77 3.71 3.13 17.28
N VAL A 78 2.84 3.59 16.39
CA VAL A 78 3.23 4.11 15.07
C VAL A 78 3.91 5.46 15.25
N ASP A 79 5.14 5.60 14.75
CA ASP A 79 5.93 6.83 14.68
C ASP A 79 6.12 7.24 13.22
N PHE A 80 5.07 7.84 12.64
CA PHE A 80 5.02 8.11 11.20
C PHE A 80 6.10 9.10 10.74
N GLU A 81 6.43 10.09 11.58
CA GLU A 81 7.49 11.07 11.29
C GLU A 81 8.85 10.39 11.11
N ALA A 82 9.20 9.43 11.98
CA ALA A 82 10.43 8.68 11.80
C ALA A 82 10.43 7.81 10.53
N TYR A 83 9.28 7.29 10.12
CA TYR A 83 9.15 6.46 8.92
C TYR A 83 9.28 7.30 7.65
N GLU A 84 8.68 8.50 7.63
CA GLU A 84 8.86 9.47 6.54
C GLU A 84 10.32 9.90 6.43
N ASN A 85 10.97 10.24 7.55
CA ASN A 85 12.39 10.64 7.58
C ASN A 85 13.32 9.54 7.03
N GLU A 86 13.11 8.27 7.36
CA GLU A 86 13.93 7.17 6.82
C GLU A 86 13.57 6.86 5.35
N SER A 87 12.31 7.03 4.96
CA SER A 87 11.84 6.92 3.56
C SER A 87 12.50 7.98 2.68
N GLU A 88 12.58 9.24 3.13
CA GLU A 88 13.23 10.31 2.37
C GLU A 88 14.70 10.03 2.11
N LYS A 89 15.43 9.51 3.11
CA LYS A 89 16.84 9.10 2.94
C LYS A 89 16.96 7.92 1.96
N PHE A 90 16.08 6.93 2.07
CA PHE A 90 16.01 5.81 1.12
C PHE A 90 15.80 6.33 -0.31
N MET A 91 14.81 7.19 -0.52
CA MET A 91 14.51 7.77 -1.83
C MET A 91 15.65 8.67 -2.35
N ALA A 92 16.37 9.36 -1.46
CA ALA A 92 17.55 10.15 -1.83
C ALA A 92 18.65 9.26 -2.42
N ILE A 93 18.93 8.11 -1.82
CA ILE A 93 19.88 7.11 -2.37
C ILE A 93 19.46 6.70 -3.78
N LEU A 94 18.18 6.40 -4.00
CA LEU A 94 17.71 5.93 -5.31
C LEU A 94 17.87 7.01 -6.40
N ARG A 95 17.57 8.27 -6.08
CA ARG A 95 17.61 9.41 -7.03
C ARG A 95 19.00 9.67 -7.61
N GLU A 96 20.06 9.17 -6.98
CA GLU A 96 21.43 9.28 -7.51
C GLU A 96 21.68 8.38 -8.73
N TYR A 97 20.83 7.37 -8.98
CA TYR A 97 21.03 6.40 -10.06
C TYR A 97 20.11 6.62 -11.27
N THR A 98 18.91 7.18 -11.08
CA THR A 98 17.99 7.47 -12.18
C THR A 98 16.93 8.48 -11.73
N SER A 99 16.41 9.28 -12.66
CA SER A 99 15.21 10.10 -12.44
C SER A 99 13.91 9.31 -12.64
N PHE A 100 13.99 8.11 -13.23
CA PHE A 100 12.84 7.25 -13.47
C PHE A 100 12.52 6.37 -12.25
N ILE A 101 12.00 6.98 -11.19
CA ILE A 101 11.68 6.33 -9.92
C ILE A 101 10.20 6.49 -9.60
N GLU A 102 9.45 5.40 -9.56
CA GLU A 102 8.06 5.36 -9.13
C GLU A 102 8.00 4.89 -7.68
N SER A 103 7.71 5.82 -6.75
CA SER A 103 7.39 5.47 -5.37
C SER A 103 6.12 4.64 -5.31
N PHE A 104 6.14 3.53 -4.59
CA PHE A 104 4.98 2.67 -4.38
C PHE A 104 4.63 2.54 -2.89
N GLY A 105 5.07 3.49 -2.06
CA GLY A 105 4.94 3.46 -0.60
C GLY A 105 6.07 4.24 0.05
N LEU A 106 6.16 4.20 1.38
CA LEU A 106 7.31 4.76 2.12
C LEU A 106 8.56 3.88 1.98
N ASP A 107 8.38 2.59 1.73
CA ASP A 107 9.42 1.58 1.79
C ASP A 107 9.70 0.87 0.46
N GLU A 108 9.01 1.24 -0.61
CA GLU A 108 9.14 0.55 -1.89
C GLU A 108 9.14 1.50 -3.09
N ALA A 109 9.94 1.15 -4.08
CA ALA A 109 10.05 1.91 -5.32
C ALA A 109 10.43 1.01 -6.51
N PHE A 110 9.91 1.37 -7.69
CA PHE A 110 10.41 0.89 -8.97
C PHE A 110 11.40 1.88 -9.56
N MET A 111 12.44 1.37 -10.20
CA MET A 111 13.44 2.14 -10.92
C MET A 111 13.57 1.59 -12.34
N ASP A 112 13.49 2.49 -13.33
CA ASP A 112 13.92 2.16 -14.69
C ASP A 112 15.39 2.61 -14.86
N VAL A 113 16.26 1.64 -15.08
CA VAL A 113 17.70 1.85 -15.29
C VAL A 113 18.15 1.39 -16.67
N THR A 114 17.22 1.27 -17.62
CA THR A 114 17.47 0.77 -18.97
C THR A 114 18.56 1.57 -19.69
N GLU A 115 18.56 2.89 -19.53
CA GLU A 115 19.52 3.82 -20.17
C GLU A 115 20.74 4.15 -19.28
N ASN A 116 20.93 3.43 -18.15
CA ASN A 116 22.07 3.69 -17.27
C ASN A 116 23.35 3.04 -17.80
N SER A 117 24.49 3.70 -17.63
CA SER A 117 25.80 3.17 -18.04
C SER A 117 26.27 1.98 -17.18
N LYS A 118 25.84 1.91 -15.92
CA LYS A 118 26.05 0.75 -15.04
C LYS A 118 24.97 -0.31 -15.30
N SER A 119 25.33 -1.57 -15.12
CA SER A 119 24.34 -2.65 -15.19
C SER A 119 23.32 -2.55 -14.04
N ALA A 120 22.08 -2.97 -14.28
CA ALA A 120 21.06 -3.03 -13.23
C ALA A 120 21.49 -3.87 -12.01
N LEU A 121 22.30 -4.89 -12.24
CA LEU A 121 22.84 -5.76 -11.19
C LEU A 121 23.81 -5.00 -10.28
N ASP A 122 24.70 -4.18 -10.85
CA ASP A 122 25.66 -3.39 -10.09
C ASP A 122 24.98 -2.27 -9.32
N ILE A 123 24.05 -1.55 -9.97
CA ILE A 123 23.22 -0.52 -9.35
C ILE A 123 22.47 -1.09 -8.14
N ALA A 124 21.75 -2.21 -8.33
CA ALA A 124 20.97 -2.84 -7.27
C ALA A 124 21.83 -3.30 -6.08
N ARG A 125 23.02 -3.85 -6.34
CA ARG A 125 23.96 -4.26 -5.28
C ARG A 125 24.50 -3.06 -4.52
N GLU A 126 24.84 -1.99 -5.23
CA GLU A 126 25.34 -0.75 -4.64
C GLU A 126 24.27 -0.11 -3.75
N ILE A 127 23.04 0.05 -4.26
CA ILE A 127 21.89 0.55 -3.49
C ILE A 127 21.67 -0.29 -2.23
N LYS A 128 21.62 -1.62 -2.36
CA LYS A 128 21.40 -2.51 -1.22
C LYS A 128 22.50 -2.39 -0.16
N ARG A 129 23.76 -2.24 -0.59
CA ARG A 129 24.88 -1.97 0.31
C ARG A 129 24.73 -0.61 1.01
N ARG A 130 24.42 0.45 0.26
CA ARG A 130 24.21 1.81 0.80
C ARG A 130 23.06 1.87 1.80
N ILE A 131 21.93 1.22 1.51
CA ILE A 131 20.82 1.10 2.47
C ILE A 131 21.29 0.51 3.81
N LYS A 132 22.13 -0.52 3.75
CA LYS A 132 22.69 -1.13 4.96
C LYS A 132 23.69 -0.21 5.67
N ASP A 133 24.65 0.34 4.94
CA ASP A 133 25.78 1.09 5.49
C ASP A 133 25.34 2.49 5.99
N GLU A 134 24.46 3.17 5.26
CA GLU A 134 24.04 4.54 5.53
C GLU A 134 22.77 4.60 6.41
N LEU A 135 21.83 3.67 6.22
CA LEU A 135 20.55 3.68 6.95
C LEU A 135 20.50 2.65 8.07
N GLY A 136 21.40 1.66 8.11
CA GLY A 136 21.33 0.58 9.09
C GLY A 136 20.09 -0.32 8.91
N LEU A 137 19.49 -0.32 7.72
CA LEU A 137 18.29 -1.06 7.37
C LEU A 137 18.62 -2.10 6.29
N THR A 138 17.72 -3.04 6.02
CA THR A 138 17.86 -3.98 4.90
C THR A 138 16.71 -3.85 3.92
N ALA A 139 16.98 -4.24 2.67
CA ALA A 139 15.99 -4.28 1.61
C ALA A 139 16.12 -5.57 0.81
N SER A 140 14.99 -6.00 0.26
CA SER A 140 14.93 -7.07 -0.72
C SER A 140 14.76 -6.47 -2.12
N VAL A 141 15.53 -6.98 -3.08
CA VAL A 141 15.64 -6.40 -4.42
C VAL A 141 15.27 -7.43 -5.48
N GLY A 142 14.48 -6.98 -6.46
CA GLY A 142 14.11 -7.75 -7.65
C GLY A 142 14.53 -7.02 -8.91
N ILE A 143 15.15 -7.73 -9.86
CA ILE A 143 15.50 -7.19 -11.18
C ILE A 143 14.78 -8.02 -12.25
N ALA A 144 14.08 -7.35 -13.16
CA ALA A 144 13.40 -8.03 -14.26
C ALA A 144 13.11 -7.11 -15.47
N PRO A 145 12.59 -7.65 -16.59
CA PRO A 145 12.24 -6.86 -17.79
C PRO A 145 11.03 -5.93 -17.66
N ASN A 146 10.26 -6.00 -16.57
CA ASN A 146 9.08 -5.17 -16.33
C ASN A 146 8.75 -5.06 -14.83
N LYS A 147 7.82 -4.16 -14.47
CA LYS A 147 7.43 -3.89 -13.09
C LYS A 147 6.84 -5.11 -12.40
N LEU A 148 5.88 -5.80 -13.02
CA LEU A 148 5.30 -7.04 -12.52
C LEU A 148 6.36 -8.04 -12.02
N LEU A 149 7.29 -8.41 -12.91
CA LEU A 149 8.30 -9.41 -12.61
C LEU A 149 9.32 -8.89 -11.59
N ALA A 150 9.68 -7.61 -11.64
CA ALA A 150 10.63 -7.02 -10.69
C ALA A 150 10.06 -7.04 -9.27
N LYS A 151 8.78 -6.68 -9.11
CA LYS A 151 8.09 -6.76 -7.81
C LYS A 151 8.03 -8.20 -7.30
N MET A 152 7.57 -9.13 -8.13
CA MET A 152 7.51 -10.55 -7.76
C MET A 152 8.88 -11.10 -7.38
N ALA A 153 9.94 -10.73 -8.10
CA ALA A 153 11.31 -11.15 -7.81
C ALA A 153 11.77 -10.66 -6.43
N SER A 154 11.48 -9.41 -6.06
CA SER A 154 11.87 -8.85 -4.75
C SER A 154 11.21 -9.57 -3.57
N ASP A 155 10.02 -10.13 -3.77
CA ASP A 155 9.27 -10.87 -2.75
C ASP A 155 9.75 -12.31 -2.53
N MET A 156 10.38 -12.93 -3.54
CA MET A 156 10.69 -14.37 -3.52
C MET A 156 11.66 -14.79 -2.39
N ASN A 157 12.64 -13.93 -2.09
CA ASN A 157 13.75 -14.26 -1.19
C ASN A 157 13.83 -13.31 0.03
N LYS A 158 12.72 -12.69 0.44
CA LYS A 158 12.66 -11.87 1.68
C LYS A 158 12.97 -12.73 2.93
N PRO A 159 13.63 -12.18 3.98
CA PRO A 159 14.25 -10.85 4.08
C PRO A 159 15.61 -10.72 3.40
N ASN A 160 16.04 -9.48 3.17
CA ASN A 160 17.36 -9.13 2.66
C ASN A 160 17.70 -9.95 1.40
N GLY A 161 16.70 -10.16 0.56
CA GLY A 161 16.75 -11.00 -0.64
C GLY A 161 17.30 -10.27 -1.86
N PHE A 162 17.76 -11.04 -2.84
CA PHE A 162 18.18 -10.50 -4.14
C PHE A 162 17.83 -11.50 -5.23
N THR A 163 16.93 -11.14 -6.14
CA THR A 163 16.43 -12.05 -7.17
C THR A 163 16.47 -11.37 -8.54
N VAL A 164 16.89 -12.12 -9.56
CA VAL A 164 16.88 -11.66 -10.96
C VAL A 164 16.04 -12.63 -11.78
N ILE A 165 15.02 -12.13 -12.44
CA ILE A 165 14.23 -12.89 -13.42
C ILE A 165 14.67 -12.42 -14.81
N ARG A 166 15.24 -13.33 -15.61
CA ARG A 166 15.60 -13.05 -17.00
C ARG A 166 14.46 -13.46 -17.92
N GLU A 167 14.37 -12.85 -19.11
CA GLU A 167 13.30 -13.13 -20.08
C GLU A 167 13.16 -14.64 -20.40
N ARG A 168 14.28 -15.33 -20.61
CA ARG A 168 14.32 -16.79 -20.83
C ARG A 168 13.85 -17.65 -19.66
N ASP A 169 13.80 -17.11 -18.46
CA ASP A 169 13.48 -17.84 -17.23
C ASP A 169 12.04 -17.57 -16.76
N ILE A 170 11.29 -16.65 -17.41
CA ILE A 170 9.97 -16.18 -16.96
C ILE A 170 9.00 -17.35 -16.74
N GLU A 171 8.75 -18.15 -17.77
CA GLU A 171 7.78 -19.25 -17.68
C GLU A 171 8.17 -20.26 -16.60
N LYS A 172 9.44 -20.65 -16.56
CA LYS A 172 9.98 -21.59 -15.58
C LYS A 172 9.81 -21.08 -14.15
N VAL A 173 10.02 -19.79 -13.92
CA VAL A 173 9.90 -19.17 -12.59
C VAL A 173 8.44 -18.99 -12.20
N LEU A 174 7.57 -18.55 -13.11
CA LEU A 174 6.18 -18.22 -12.80
C LEU A 174 5.28 -19.46 -12.71
N ALA A 175 5.37 -20.38 -13.67
CA ALA A 175 4.43 -21.49 -13.81
C ALA A 175 4.16 -22.29 -12.53
N PRO A 176 5.16 -22.67 -11.70
CA PRO A 176 4.91 -23.47 -10.51
C PRO A 176 4.35 -22.67 -9.32
N LEU A 177 4.35 -21.34 -9.38
CA LEU A 177 3.90 -20.52 -8.25
C LEU A 177 2.37 -20.60 -8.07
N PRO A 178 1.86 -20.59 -6.83
CA PRO A 178 0.43 -20.43 -6.58
C PRO A 178 -0.10 -19.13 -7.19
N VAL A 179 -1.34 -19.11 -7.69
CA VAL A 179 -1.95 -17.90 -8.28
C VAL A 179 -1.93 -16.70 -7.34
N ARG A 180 -1.97 -16.93 -6.02
CA ARG A 180 -1.87 -15.88 -5.00
C ARG A 180 -0.57 -15.10 -5.02
N LYS A 181 0.50 -15.66 -5.60
CA LYS A 181 1.79 -14.98 -5.76
C LYS A 181 1.82 -14.01 -6.93
N LEU A 182 0.85 -14.08 -7.85
CA LEU A 182 0.75 -13.12 -8.94
C LEU A 182 0.36 -11.74 -8.40
N TRP A 183 1.15 -10.71 -8.70
CA TRP A 183 0.83 -9.36 -8.27
C TRP A 183 -0.51 -8.90 -8.86
N GLY A 184 -1.39 -8.40 -8.00
CA GLY A 184 -2.79 -8.07 -8.32
C GLY A 184 -3.81 -9.15 -7.92
N VAL A 185 -3.39 -10.37 -7.57
CA VAL A 185 -4.28 -11.44 -7.10
C VAL A 185 -4.37 -11.41 -5.57
N GLY A 186 -5.46 -10.85 -5.04
CA GLY A 186 -5.81 -10.90 -3.61
C GLY A 186 -6.57 -12.17 -3.21
N GLU A 187 -6.85 -12.35 -1.91
CA GLU A 187 -7.53 -13.55 -1.36
C GLU A 187 -8.89 -13.84 -2.02
N LYS A 188 -9.67 -12.79 -2.32
CA LYS A 188 -10.97 -12.95 -3.01
C LYS A 188 -10.79 -13.47 -4.44
N THR A 189 -9.82 -12.93 -5.16
CA THR A 189 -9.52 -13.35 -6.53
C THR A 189 -8.94 -14.75 -6.56
N GLU A 190 -8.04 -15.09 -5.64
CA GLU A 190 -7.51 -16.44 -5.45
C GLU A 190 -8.63 -17.45 -5.22
N LYS A 191 -9.54 -17.19 -4.28
CA LYS A 191 -10.69 -18.08 -4.02
C LYS A 191 -11.51 -18.30 -5.30
N ARG A 192 -11.80 -17.23 -6.05
CA ARG A 192 -12.55 -17.32 -7.29
C ARG A 192 -11.82 -18.08 -8.39
N LEU A 193 -10.49 -17.94 -8.48
CA LEU A 193 -9.68 -18.74 -9.41
C LEU A 193 -9.68 -20.23 -9.00
N HIS A 194 -9.61 -20.52 -7.70
CA HIS A 194 -9.70 -21.89 -7.19
C HIS A 194 -11.07 -22.53 -7.49
N GLU A 195 -12.17 -21.77 -7.41
CA GLU A 195 -13.51 -22.22 -7.82
C GLU A 195 -13.58 -22.57 -9.31
N LEU A 196 -12.72 -21.96 -10.15
CA LEU A 196 -12.56 -22.29 -11.57
C LEU A 196 -11.53 -23.41 -11.82
N GLY A 197 -10.99 -24.02 -10.76
CA GLY A 197 -9.98 -25.07 -10.84
C GLY A 197 -8.56 -24.59 -11.10
N ILE A 198 -8.30 -23.28 -11.02
CA ILE A 198 -7.00 -22.67 -11.34
C ILE A 198 -6.27 -22.35 -10.03
N ARG A 199 -5.18 -23.06 -9.72
CA ARG A 199 -4.38 -22.93 -8.49
C ARG A 199 -2.99 -22.39 -8.72
N THR A 200 -2.41 -22.59 -9.90
CA THR A 200 -1.06 -22.09 -10.24
C THR A 200 -1.08 -21.02 -11.32
N ILE A 201 -0.03 -20.21 -11.38
CA ILE A 201 0.13 -19.21 -12.44
C ILE A 201 0.23 -19.90 -13.81
N GLY A 202 0.87 -21.07 -13.88
CA GLY A 202 0.94 -21.86 -15.12
C GLY A 202 -0.41 -22.39 -15.61
N GLU A 203 -1.31 -22.75 -14.69
CA GLU A 203 -2.71 -23.07 -15.04
C GLU A 203 -3.46 -21.84 -15.53
N LEU A 204 -3.30 -20.70 -14.86
CA LEU A 204 -3.90 -19.42 -15.28
C LEU A 204 -3.43 -19.00 -16.69
N ALA A 205 -2.14 -19.21 -16.98
CA ALA A 205 -1.52 -18.94 -18.28
C ALA A 205 -2.02 -19.87 -19.41
N LYS A 206 -2.82 -20.90 -19.12
CA LYS A 206 -3.48 -21.73 -20.15
C LYS A 206 -4.92 -21.29 -20.43
N VAL A 207 -5.49 -20.44 -19.59
CA VAL A 207 -6.85 -19.93 -19.76
C VAL A 207 -6.89 -18.89 -20.88
N THR A 208 -7.92 -18.93 -21.70
CA THR A 208 -8.12 -17.95 -22.78
C THR A 208 -8.53 -16.59 -22.21
N THR A 209 -8.14 -15.51 -22.90
CA THR A 209 -8.52 -14.16 -22.51
C THR A 209 -10.05 -14.00 -22.42
N TYR A 210 -10.80 -14.65 -23.32
CA TYR A 210 -12.27 -14.64 -23.30
C TYR A 210 -12.85 -15.15 -21.97
N HIS A 211 -12.37 -16.29 -21.47
CA HIS A 211 -12.85 -16.83 -20.20
C HIS A 211 -12.48 -15.94 -19.01
N LEU A 212 -11.29 -15.35 -19.01
CA LEU A 212 -10.88 -14.44 -17.95
C LEU A 212 -11.69 -13.14 -17.97
N VAL A 213 -11.92 -12.55 -19.14
CA VAL A 213 -12.79 -11.36 -19.28
C VAL A 213 -14.22 -11.65 -18.83
N ARG A 214 -14.79 -12.78 -19.24
CA ARG A 214 -16.16 -13.16 -18.85
C ARG A 214 -16.33 -13.30 -17.34
N ASN A 215 -15.32 -13.80 -16.64
CA ASN A 215 -15.37 -13.97 -15.19
C ASN A 215 -14.99 -12.69 -14.45
N PHE A 216 -13.92 -12.03 -14.85
CA PHE A 216 -13.25 -10.98 -14.06
C PHE A 216 -13.49 -9.55 -14.57
N GLY A 217 -14.20 -9.41 -15.68
CA GLY A 217 -14.43 -8.13 -16.37
C GLY A 217 -13.31 -7.80 -17.35
N GLU A 218 -13.57 -6.84 -18.24
CA GLU A 218 -12.72 -6.49 -19.37
C GLU A 218 -11.28 -6.16 -18.96
N VAL A 219 -11.12 -5.19 -18.05
CA VAL A 219 -9.81 -4.68 -17.64
C VAL A 219 -9.04 -5.72 -16.83
N PHE A 220 -9.66 -6.25 -15.77
CA PHE A 220 -8.98 -7.14 -14.84
C PHE A 220 -8.75 -8.54 -15.44
N GLY A 221 -9.66 -9.04 -16.28
CA GLY A 221 -9.50 -10.30 -16.97
C GLY A 221 -8.36 -10.30 -18.00
N ARG A 222 -8.19 -9.20 -18.76
CA ARG A 222 -7.04 -9.01 -19.64
C ARG A 222 -5.73 -8.91 -18.86
N MET A 223 -5.72 -8.15 -17.77
CA MET A 223 -4.54 -8.05 -16.90
C MET A 223 -4.13 -9.44 -16.37
N LEU A 224 -5.07 -10.26 -15.87
CA LEU A 224 -4.75 -11.62 -15.41
C LEU A 224 -4.16 -12.49 -16.53
N TYR A 225 -4.67 -12.33 -17.75
CA TYR A 225 -4.16 -13.05 -18.92
C TYR A 225 -2.71 -12.68 -19.23
N GLU A 226 -2.39 -11.38 -19.26
CA GLU A 226 -1.05 -10.86 -19.55
C GLU A 226 -0.08 -11.16 -18.41
N HIS A 227 -0.45 -10.84 -17.18
CA HIS A 227 0.39 -11.01 -15.99
C HIS A 227 0.75 -12.48 -15.74
N SER A 228 -0.18 -13.42 -15.97
CA SER A 228 0.12 -14.85 -15.84
C SER A 228 1.18 -15.35 -16.82
N ARG A 229 1.42 -14.61 -17.91
CA ARG A 229 2.47 -14.86 -18.91
C ARG A 229 3.69 -13.97 -18.70
N GLY A 230 3.77 -13.25 -17.59
CA GLY A 230 4.86 -12.32 -17.27
C GLY A 230 4.88 -11.05 -18.13
N ILE A 231 3.76 -10.73 -18.78
CA ILE A 231 3.61 -9.55 -19.65
C ILE A 231 3.08 -8.39 -18.81
N ASP A 232 3.82 -7.28 -18.83
CA ASP A 232 3.43 -5.99 -18.25
C ASP A 232 4.17 -4.88 -19.00
N GLU A 233 3.43 -4.09 -19.78
CA GLU A 233 3.97 -2.99 -20.58
C GLU A 233 3.96 -1.65 -19.83
N SER A 234 3.43 -1.61 -18.60
CA SER A 234 3.35 -0.36 -17.85
C SER A 234 4.76 0.23 -17.63
N PRO A 235 4.95 1.53 -17.89
CA PRO A 235 6.22 2.19 -17.63
C PRO A 235 6.40 2.46 -16.13
N VAL A 236 7.64 2.70 -15.72
CA VAL A 236 7.91 3.36 -14.44
C VAL A 236 7.52 4.82 -14.58
N ILE A 237 6.55 5.28 -13.79
CA ILE A 237 6.01 6.63 -13.86
C ILE A 237 6.47 7.40 -12.63
N PRO A 238 7.39 8.37 -12.78
CA PRO A 238 8.02 9.00 -11.62
C PRO A 238 7.08 9.86 -10.79
N PHE A 239 6.03 10.37 -11.42
CA PHE A 239 5.09 11.28 -10.80
C PHE A 239 3.69 11.03 -11.34
N TYR A 240 2.73 10.94 -10.41
CA TYR A 240 1.31 10.94 -10.71
C TYR A 240 0.65 12.11 -10.00
N GLU A 241 -0.17 12.84 -10.76
CA GLU A 241 -1.11 13.79 -10.18
C GLU A 241 -2.15 13.00 -9.34
N PRO A 242 -2.37 13.36 -8.07
CA PRO A 242 -3.38 12.70 -7.26
C PRO A 242 -4.76 12.89 -7.88
N SER A 243 -5.59 11.85 -7.82
CA SER A 243 -7.00 11.93 -8.27
C SER A 243 -7.95 12.37 -7.16
N SER A 244 -7.52 12.22 -5.90
CA SER A 244 -8.29 12.56 -4.71
C SER A 244 -7.42 12.62 -3.47
N PHE A 245 -7.87 13.34 -2.45
CA PHE A 245 -7.35 13.26 -1.08
C PHE A 245 -8.45 12.75 -0.14
N SER A 246 -8.09 12.01 0.89
CA SER A 246 -9.06 11.55 1.89
C SER A 246 -8.44 11.33 3.26
N ARG A 247 -9.25 11.54 4.29
CA ARG A 247 -8.94 11.21 5.68
C ARG A 247 -10.13 10.47 6.28
N GLU A 248 -9.85 9.48 7.12
CA GLU A 248 -10.88 8.70 7.82
C GLU A 248 -10.40 8.29 9.20
N VAL A 249 -11.34 8.17 10.12
CA VAL A 249 -11.10 7.80 11.52
C VAL A 249 -12.04 6.66 11.89
N THR A 250 -11.47 5.58 12.41
CA THR A 250 -12.24 4.54 13.10
C THR A 250 -12.24 4.88 14.59
N PHE A 251 -13.43 5.05 15.17
CA PHE A 251 -13.58 5.32 16.60
C PHE A 251 -13.13 4.11 17.43
N GLN A 252 -12.65 4.32 18.66
CA GLN A 252 -12.29 3.23 19.57
C GLN A 252 -13.53 2.41 19.98
N GLU A 253 -14.64 3.11 20.23
CA GLU A 253 -15.95 2.56 20.50
C GLU A 253 -16.94 3.01 19.41
N ASP A 254 -17.83 2.11 19.00
CA ASP A 254 -18.84 2.49 18.00
C ASP A 254 -19.83 3.46 18.67
N THR A 255 -20.20 4.55 18.00
CA THR A 255 -20.90 5.67 18.65
C THR A 255 -22.13 6.14 17.87
N ARG A 256 -23.13 6.66 18.59
CA ARG A 256 -24.26 7.44 18.04
C ARG A 256 -24.17 8.92 18.40
N ASP A 257 -23.12 9.33 19.09
CA ASP A 257 -22.93 10.71 19.49
C ASP A 257 -22.66 11.59 18.25
N LEU A 258 -23.69 12.33 17.85
CA LEU A 258 -23.61 13.23 16.71
C LEU A 258 -22.67 14.41 16.95
N TYR A 259 -22.42 14.80 18.20
CA TYR A 259 -21.45 15.85 18.51
C TYR A 259 -20.04 15.34 18.19
N LEU A 260 -19.65 14.20 18.76
CA LEU A 260 -18.35 13.56 18.49
C LEU A 260 -18.14 13.27 16.99
N ILE A 261 -19.17 12.80 16.30
CA ILE A 261 -19.12 12.53 14.85
C ILE A 261 -18.86 13.83 14.06
N LYS A 262 -19.58 14.91 14.40
CA LYS A 262 -19.44 16.22 13.73
C LYS A 262 -18.07 16.83 13.99
N GLU A 263 -17.63 16.83 15.24
CA GLU A 263 -16.29 17.32 15.64
C GLU A 263 -15.20 16.58 14.86
N THR A 264 -15.28 15.24 14.82
CA THR A 264 -14.30 14.42 14.06
C THR A 264 -14.31 14.76 12.57
N LEU A 265 -15.49 14.87 11.95
CA LEU A 265 -15.60 15.22 10.53
C LEU A 265 -15.10 16.64 10.22
N PHE A 266 -15.27 17.58 11.16
CA PHE A 266 -14.77 18.94 11.02
C PHE A 266 -13.24 18.97 10.97
N GLU A 267 -12.57 18.28 11.90
CA GLU A 267 -11.11 18.18 11.88
C GLU A 267 -10.60 17.49 10.61
N LEU A 268 -11.25 16.40 10.16
CA LEU A 268 -10.89 15.75 8.89
C LEU A 268 -11.05 16.67 7.69
N ALA A 269 -12.09 17.52 7.66
CA ALA A 269 -12.30 18.50 6.60
C ALA A 269 -11.21 19.59 6.61
N LYS A 270 -10.79 20.03 7.80
CA LYS A 270 -9.71 21.01 7.98
C LYS A 270 -8.36 20.44 7.52
N ASP A 271 -7.99 19.24 7.95
CA ASP A 271 -6.75 18.57 7.54
C ASP A 271 -6.65 18.44 6.01
N ILE A 272 -7.77 18.08 5.37
CA ILE A 272 -7.86 17.97 3.92
C ILE A 272 -7.69 19.34 3.24
N ALA A 273 -8.31 20.38 3.79
CA ALA A 273 -8.20 21.74 3.26
C ALA A 273 -6.77 22.29 3.37
N ASP A 274 -6.11 22.07 4.50
CA ASP A 274 -4.72 22.46 4.72
C ASP A 274 -3.80 21.70 3.76
N ARG A 275 -4.06 20.42 3.52
CA ARG A 275 -3.34 19.63 2.51
C ARG A 275 -3.56 20.15 1.09
N LEU A 276 -4.80 20.50 0.71
CA LEU A 276 -5.10 21.09 -0.59
C LEU A 276 -4.31 22.38 -0.83
N LYS A 277 -4.29 23.28 0.16
CA LYS A 277 -3.54 24.55 0.07
C LYS A 277 -2.04 24.31 -0.06
N TYR A 278 -1.50 23.40 0.74
CA TYR A 278 -0.08 23.06 0.72
C TYR A 278 0.34 22.48 -0.64
N ASP A 279 -0.44 21.52 -1.16
CA ASP A 279 -0.17 20.87 -2.45
C ASP A 279 -0.62 21.69 -3.67
N LYS A 280 -1.24 22.87 -3.46
CA LYS A 280 -1.77 23.79 -4.48
C LYS A 280 -2.84 23.17 -5.38
N TYR A 281 -3.82 22.54 -4.76
CA TYR A 281 -5.03 22.04 -5.44
C TYR A 281 -6.29 22.70 -4.90
N LYS A 282 -7.29 22.79 -5.78
CA LYS A 282 -8.70 22.95 -5.41
C LYS A 282 -9.47 21.69 -5.76
N ALA A 283 -10.57 21.43 -5.05
CA ALA A 283 -11.41 20.26 -5.28
C ALA A 283 -12.87 20.64 -5.52
N LYS A 284 -13.58 19.82 -6.32
CA LYS A 284 -14.97 20.10 -6.68
C LYS A 284 -15.99 19.20 -5.99
N THR A 285 -15.61 17.99 -5.58
CA THR A 285 -16.54 17.00 -5.04
C THR A 285 -16.12 16.55 -3.65
N VAL A 286 -17.04 16.64 -2.69
CA VAL A 286 -16.89 16.09 -1.34
C VAL A 286 -17.66 14.78 -1.26
N THR A 287 -17.03 13.74 -0.72
CA THR A 287 -17.62 12.44 -0.45
C THR A 287 -17.49 12.12 1.03
N LEU A 288 -18.63 11.93 1.69
CA LEU A 288 -18.71 11.40 3.04
C LEU A 288 -18.73 9.87 2.97
N LYS A 289 -17.89 9.23 3.78
CA LYS A 289 -17.92 7.79 4.05
C LYS A 289 -18.38 7.58 5.50
N VAL A 290 -19.33 6.68 5.69
CA VAL A 290 -19.77 6.22 7.02
C VAL A 290 -19.75 4.70 7.02
N ARG A 291 -19.07 4.10 7.98
CA ARG A 291 -19.11 2.66 8.25
C ARG A 291 -19.78 2.42 9.59
N TYR A 292 -20.76 1.54 9.62
CA TYR A 292 -21.49 1.16 10.82
C TYR A 292 -20.82 -0.02 11.54
N ARG A 293 -21.29 -0.33 12.76
CA ARG A 293 -20.79 -1.45 13.60
C ARG A 293 -20.79 -2.82 12.91
N ASP A 294 -21.73 -3.04 11.99
CA ASP A 294 -21.87 -4.27 11.19
C ASP A 294 -20.95 -4.30 9.96
N PHE A 295 -20.00 -3.35 9.87
CA PHE A 295 -19.09 -3.13 8.74
C PHE A 295 -19.78 -2.73 7.42
N HIS A 296 -21.10 -2.55 7.41
CA HIS A 296 -21.77 -1.93 6.27
C HIS A 296 -21.25 -0.50 6.08
N THR A 297 -20.84 -0.17 4.86
CA THR A 297 -20.26 1.13 4.53
C THR A 297 -21.13 1.82 3.49
N ILE A 298 -21.53 3.05 3.77
CA ILE A 298 -22.16 3.93 2.79
C ILE A 298 -21.19 5.03 2.37
N THR A 299 -21.33 5.47 1.14
CA THR A 299 -20.70 6.68 0.63
C THR A 299 -21.75 7.58 0.00
N ARG A 300 -21.65 8.88 0.24
CA ARG A 300 -22.51 9.90 -0.36
C ARG A 300 -21.64 11.07 -0.82
N ALA A 301 -21.88 11.57 -2.01
CA ALA A 301 -21.07 12.62 -2.61
C ALA A 301 -21.94 13.83 -3.00
N LYS A 302 -21.34 15.01 -2.94
CA LYS A 302 -21.92 16.26 -3.45
C LYS A 302 -20.84 17.05 -4.17
N THR A 303 -21.15 17.45 -5.40
CA THR A 303 -20.28 18.30 -6.22
C THR A 303 -20.68 19.77 -6.03
N MET A 304 -19.71 20.60 -5.66
CA MET A 304 -19.85 22.04 -5.45
C MET A 304 -19.85 22.78 -6.80
N LYS A 305 -20.42 23.98 -6.83
CA LYS A 305 -20.51 24.81 -8.05
C LYS A 305 -19.14 25.24 -8.55
N LYS A 306 -18.26 25.64 -7.63
CA LYS A 306 -16.89 26.07 -7.90
C LYS A 306 -15.91 25.16 -7.16
N PRO A 307 -14.73 24.88 -7.74
CA PRO A 307 -13.63 24.25 -7.01
C PRO A 307 -13.21 25.10 -5.81
N THR A 308 -12.87 24.46 -4.69
CA THR A 308 -12.47 25.13 -3.45
C THR A 308 -11.38 24.35 -2.72
N ASP A 309 -10.59 25.07 -1.95
CA ASP A 309 -9.63 24.61 -0.94
C ASP A 309 -10.00 25.15 0.46
N SER A 310 -11.19 25.75 0.59
CA SER A 310 -11.71 26.30 1.84
C SER A 310 -12.23 25.19 2.76
N SER A 311 -11.71 25.14 3.99
CA SER A 311 -12.21 24.23 5.03
C SER A 311 -13.69 24.47 5.32
N ASN A 312 -14.16 25.70 5.29
CA ASN A 312 -15.56 26.04 5.55
C ASN A 312 -16.51 25.50 4.46
N ASP A 313 -16.11 25.56 3.19
CA ASP A 313 -16.92 25.05 2.08
C ASP A 313 -16.98 23.51 2.11
N ILE A 314 -15.83 22.87 2.38
CA ILE A 314 -15.73 21.41 2.52
C ILE A 314 -16.57 20.95 3.72
N TRP A 315 -16.48 21.65 4.85
CA TRP A 315 -17.25 21.33 6.05
C TRP A 315 -18.76 21.49 5.83
N THR A 316 -19.20 22.64 5.30
CA THR A 316 -20.63 22.91 5.03
C THR A 316 -21.19 21.86 4.07
N THR A 317 -20.44 21.50 3.03
CA THR A 317 -20.84 20.45 2.09
C THR A 317 -20.89 19.07 2.76
N THR A 318 -19.95 18.78 3.66
CA THR A 318 -19.93 17.53 4.45
C THR A 318 -21.16 17.44 5.35
N LEU A 319 -21.52 18.53 6.04
CA LEU A 319 -22.72 18.61 6.88
C LEU A 319 -24.01 18.41 6.07
N ASP A 320 -24.11 19.00 4.89
CA ASP A 320 -25.28 18.81 4.01
C ASP A 320 -25.49 17.34 3.62
N ILE A 321 -24.38 16.60 3.44
CA ILE A 321 -24.43 15.17 3.17
C ILE A 321 -24.77 14.41 4.45
N LEU A 322 -24.14 14.76 5.57
CA LEU A 322 -24.32 14.13 6.89
C LEU A 322 -25.77 14.18 7.35
N ASN A 323 -26.47 15.30 7.13
CA ASN A 323 -27.87 15.48 7.50
C ASN A 323 -28.83 14.52 6.78
N LYS A 324 -28.36 13.82 5.75
CA LYS A 324 -29.12 12.81 4.99
C LYS A 324 -28.70 11.38 5.31
N VAL A 325 -27.78 11.20 6.26
CA VAL A 325 -27.31 9.89 6.70
C VAL A 325 -28.22 9.37 7.81
N ASP A 326 -28.51 8.08 7.74
CA ASP A 326 -29.20 7.38 8.82
C ASP A 326 -28.23 7.05 9.96
N PHE A 327 -28.57 7.45 11.19
CA PHE A 327 -27.85 7.17 12.43
C PHE A 327 -28.58 6.18 13.34
N SER A 328 -29.56 5.44 12.80
CA SER A 328 -30.23 4.34 13.50
C SER A 328 -29.25 3.27 14.00
N LYS A 329 -28.09 3.12 13.33
CA LYS A 329 -27.00 2.22 13.73
C LYS A 329 -25.82 3.01 14.28
N GLU A 330 -25.13 2.42 15.25
CA GLU A 330 -23.85 2.96 15.74
C GLU A 330 -22.82 3.04 14.62
N VAL A 331 -22.13 4.17 14.59
CA VAL A 331 -21.08 4.51 13.62
C VAL A 331 -19.74 4.03 14.15
N ARG A 332 -19.03 3.30 13.31
CA ARG A 332 -17.71 2.73 13.55
C ARG A 332 -16.58 3.59 12.98
N LEU A 333 -16.77 4.13 11.78
CA LEU A 333 -15.81 4.99 11.10
C LEU A 333 -16.53 6.08 10.31
N VAL A 334 -15.91 7.25 10.27
CA VAL A 334 -16.28 8.35 9.38
C VAL A 334 -15.07 8.78 8.55
N GLY A 335 -15.32 9.29 7.35
CA GLY A 335 -14.25 9.80 6.51
C GLY A 335 -14.74 10.84 5.51
N VAL A 336 -13.85 11.76 5.18
CA VAL A 336 -14.05 12.77 4.16
C VAL A 336 -13.08 12.48 3.03
N LYS A 337 -13.59 12.44 1.80
CA LYS A 337 -12.79 12.35 0.58
C LYS A 337 -13.15 13.53 -0.32
N ILE A 338 -12.15 14.14 -0.92
CA ILE A 338 -12.30 15.17 -1.93
C ILE A 338 -11.76 14.67 -3.28
N SER A 339 -12.44 15.02 -4.37
CA SER A 339 -12.05 14.63 -5.73
C SER A 339 -12.47 15.67 -6.77
N GLY A 340 -12.09 15.43 -8.03
CA GLY A 340 -12.21 16.46 -9.08
C GLY A 340 -11.22 17.59 -8.78
N LEU A 341 -9.96 17.19 -8.60
CA LEU A 341 -8.86 18.08 -8.26
C LEU A 341 -8.47 18.92 -9.47
N LEU A 342 -8.18 20.19 -9.23
CA LEU A 342 -7.65 21.14 -10.19
C LEU A 342 -6.42 21.76 -9.55
N LYS A 343 -5.29 21.65 -10.23
CA LYS A 343 -4.05 22.27 -9.79
C LYS A 343 -4.14 23.77 -10.05
N ASP A 344 -3.80 24.54 -9.04
CA ASP A 344 -3.76 26.00 -9.13
C ASP A 344 -2.63 26.51 -10.01
#